data_AF-A0A1J5KT55-F1
#
_entry.id   AF-A0A1J5KT55-F1
#
_cell.length_a   1.000
_cell.length_b   1.000
_cell.length_c   1.000
_cell.angle_alpha   90.00
_cell.angle_beta   90.00
_cell.angle_gamma   90.00
#
_symmetry.space_group_name_H-M   'P 1'
#
loop_
_entity.id
_entity.type
_entity.pdbx_description
1 polymer ?
#
loop_
_entity_poly.entity_id
_entity_poly.type
_entity_poly.pdbx_seq_one_letter_code
_entity_poly.pdbx_strand_id
1 'polypeptide(L)'
;MYSSDRRYKKNDWWDFLTVIDQELEKLPAKETFFNLIDELRMRKAESISEGATFKMKAPAKDLLEKFKDRMDKDEEFASSVDLEEFNRLVDFLL
;
A
#
# COMPACT_ATOMS: atom_id res chain seq x y z
N MET A 1 -8.56 -17.23 7.29
CA MET A 1 -9.25 -17.25 5.98
C MET A 1 -9.18 -15.82 5.45
N TYR A 2 -8.18 -15.49 4.63
CA TYR A 2 -8.19 -14.20 3.94
C TYR A 2 -9.25 -14.32 2.85
N SER A 3 -10.34 -13.57 2.94
CA SER A 3 -11.34 -13.56 1.87
C SER A 3 -10.64 -13.12 0.60
N SER A 4 -10.82 -13.88 -0.49
CA SER A 4 -10.28 -13.58 -1.81
C SER A 4 -10.97 -12.38 -2.50
N ASP A 5 -11.62 -11.52 -1.72
CA ASP A 5 -12.36 -10.36 -2.20
C ASP A 5 -11.40 -9.18 -2.29
N ARG A 6 -10.90 -8.94 -3.50
CA ARG A 6 -10.09 -7.76 -3.82
C ARG A 6 -10.88 -6.50 -3.48
N ARG A 7 -10.38 -5.69 -2.54
CA ARG A 7 -11.05 -4.46 -2.08
C ARG A 7 -11.15 -3.40 -3.17
N TYR A 8 -10.12 -3.29 -4.00
CA TYR A 8 -10.09 -2.34 -5.12
C TYR A 8 -10.48 -3.04 -6.42
N LYS A 9 -11.27 -2.36 -7.25
CA LYS A 9 -11.50 -2.82 -8.63
C LYS A 9 -10.16 -2.99 -9.33
N LYS A 10 -10.08 -3.96 -10.25
CA LYS A 10 -8.92 -4.15 -11.12
C LYS A 10 -8.84 -3.01 -12.13
N ASN A 11 -8.40 -1.86 -11.64
CA ASN A 11 -8.12 -0.67 -12.41
C ASN A 11 -6.79 -0.85 -13.16
N ASP A 12 -6.57 -0.07 -14.22
CA ASP A 12 -5.23 0.02 -14.80
C ASP A 12 -4.23 0.61 -13.79
N TRP A 13 -2.98 0.75 -14.21
CA TRP A 13 -1.93 1.22 -13.30
C TRP A 13 -2.11 2.68 -12.90
N TRP A 14 -2.48 3.55 -13.82
CA TRP A 14 -2.61 4.99 -13.59
C TRP A 14 -3.86 5.30 -12.76
N ASP A 15 -4.96 4.62 -13.08
CA ASP A 15 -6.18 4.69 -12.29
C ASP A 15 -5.93 4.23 -10.85
N PHE A 16 -5.07 3.24 -10.64
CA PHE A 16 -4.74 2.80 -9.28
C PHE A 16 -3.89 3.80 -8.51
N LEU A 17 -2.94 4.47 -9.16
CA LEU A 17 -2.21 5.59 -8.52
C LEU A 17 -3.19 6.69 -8.07
N THR A 18 -4.18 6.98 -8.90
CA THR A 18 -5.24 7.95 -8.56
C THR A 18 -6.07 7.46 -7.36
N VAL A 19 -6.37 6.16 -7.28
CA VAL A 19 -7.05 5.57 -6.10
C VAL A 19 -6.22 5.72 -4.83
N ILE A 20 -4.90 5.49 -4.89
CA ILE A 20 -4.02 5.70 -3.73
C ILE A 20 -4.19 7.13 -3.19
N ASP A 21 -4.08 8.13 -4.06
CA ASP A 21 -4.16 9.53 -3.65
C ASP A 21 -5.56 9.86 -3.08
N GLN A 22 -6.63 9.40 -3.73
CA GLN A 22 -8.00 9.64 -3.26
C GLN A 22 -8.32 8.99 -1.91
N GLU A 23 -7.85 7.76 -1.69
CA GLU A 23 -8.10 7.04 -0.44
C GLU A 23 -7.36 7.70 0.72
N LEU A 24 -6.11 8.13 0.49
CA LEU A 24 -5.32 8.83 1.50
C LEU A 24 -5.84 10.26 1.77
N GLU A 25 -6.43 10.93 0.80
CA GLU A 25 -7.07 12.23 1.01
C GLU A 25 -8.38 12.10 1.82
N LYS A 26 -9.20 11.09 1.53
CA LYS A 26 -10.51 10.89 2.17
C LYS A 26 -10.41 10.30 3.58
N LEU A 27 -9.63 9.24 3.73
CA LEU A 27 -9.55 8.49 4.98
C LEU A 27 -8.14 7.90 5.15
N PRO A 28 -7.16 8.70 5.59
CA PRO A 28 -5.80 8.24 5.89
C PRO A 28 -5.74 7.46 7.21
N ALA A 29 -6.62 6.49 7.41
CA ALA A 29 -6.59 5.56 8.53
C ALA A 29 -5.57 4.46 8.28
N LYS A 30 -5.05 3.85 9.35
CA LYS A 30 -4.06 2.76 9.26
C LYS A 30 -4.49 1.68 8.28
N GLU A 31 -5.73 1.24 8.38
CA GLU A 31 -6.31 0.20 7.54
C GLU A 31 -6.21 0.58 6.05
N THR A 32 -6.42 1.86 5.71
CA THR A 32 -6.31 2.34 4.32
C THR A 32 -4.91 2.07 3.75
N PHE A 33 -3.86 2.38 4.50
CA PHE A 33 -2.49 2.10 4.08
C PHE A 33 -2.27 0.59 3.86
N PHE A 34 -2.72 -0.24 4.80
CA PHE A 34 -2.60 -1.70 4.70
C PHE A 34 -3.35 -2.27 3.48
N ASN A 35 -4.54 -1.75 3.20
CA ASN A 35 -5.30 -2.16 2.02
C ASN A 35 -4.57 -1.78 0.72
N LEU A 36 -3.99 -0.57 0.64
CA LEU A 36 -3.28 -0.10 -0.55
C LEU A 36 -1.98 -0.87 -0.81
N ILE A 37 -1.21 -1.19 0.24
CA ILE A 37 0.01 -1.98 0.10
C ILE A 37 -0.30 -3.43 -0.28
N ASP A 38 -1.36 -4.03 0.28
CA ASP A 38 -1.79 -5.39 -0.10
C ASP A 38 -2.25 -5.45 -1.56
N GLU A 39 -2.93 -4.43 -2.06
CA GLU A 39 -3.30 -4.33 -3.47
C GLU A 39 -2.06 -4.22 -4.38
N LEU A 40 -1.02 -3.50 -3.96
CA LEU A 40 0.28 -3.53 -4.68
C LEU A 40 0.90 -4.93 -4.68
N ARG A 41 0.83 -5.67 -3.56
CA ARG A 41 1.34 -7.05 -3.46
C ARG A 41 0.56 -7.99 -4.38
N MET A 42 -0.76 -7.88 -4.42
CA MET A 42 -1.61 -8.64 -5.34
C MET A 42 -1.25 -8.32 -6.79
N ARG A 43 -1.09 -7.04 -7.13
CA ARG A 43 -0.66 -6.64 -8.48
C ARG A 43 0.72 -7.18 -8.85
N LYS A 44 1.68 -7.23 -7.91
CA LYS A 44 3.00 -7.84 -8.12
C LYS A 44 2.87 -9.34 -8.40
N ALA A 45 2.06 -10.05 -7.61
CA ALA A 45 1.80 -11.48 -7.79
C ALA A 45 1.08 -11.80 -9.12
N GLU A 46 0.19 -10.93 -9.58
CA GLU A 46 -0.48 -11.03 -10.89
C GLU A 46 0.41 -10.61 -12.07
N SER A 47 1.58 -10.00 -11.80
CA SER A 47 2.45 -9.46 -12.83
C SER A 47 3.37 -10.53 -13.41
N ILE A 48 3.40 -10.63 -14.75
CA ILE A 48 4.22 -11.61 -15.48
C ILE A 48 5.59 -11.01 -15.89
N SER A 49 5.75 -9.68 -15.86
CA SER A 49 6.97 -9.01 -16.32
C SER A 49 7.70 -8.23 -15.22
N GLU A 50 9.03 -8.36 -15.20
CA GLU A 50 9.91 -7.65 -14.24
C GLU A 50 9.75 -6.13 -14.31
N GLY A 51 9.51 -5.56 -15.50
CA GLY A 51 9.28 -4.12 -15.67
C GLY A 51 7.98 -3.65 -15.01
N ALA A 52 6.95 -4.47 -15.00
CA ALA A 52 5.70 -4.17 -14.30
C ALA A 52 5.84 -4.32 -12.78
N THR A 53 6.77 -5.14 -12.29
CA THR A 53 7.16 -5.18 -10.88
C THR A 53 7.96 -3.93 -10.47
N PHE A 54 8.87 -3.45 -11.33
CA PHE A 54 9.73 -2.30 -11.01
C PHE A 54 8.93 -1.02 -10.70
N LYS A 55 7.86 -0.75 -11.46
CA LYS A 55 7.00 0.42 -11.25
C LYS A 55 6.26 0.42 -9.91
N MET A 56 6.16 -0.72 -9.21
CA MET A 56 5.50 -0.82 -7.91
C MET A 56 6.40 -0.39 -6.76
N LYS A 57 7.72 -0.34 -6.96
CA LYS A 57 8.68 0.02 -5.90
C LYS A 57 8.51 1.46 -5.43
N ALA A 58 8.32 2.39 -6.36
CA ALA A 58 8.19 3.81 -6.01
C ALA A 58 6.91 4.09 -5.19
N PRO A 59 5.70 3.66 -5.61
CA PRO A 59 4.49 3.82 -4.79
C PRO A 59 4.55 3.10 -3.44
N ALA A 60 5.21 1.92 -3.37
CA ALA A 60 5.36 1.21 -2.10
C ALA A 60 6.22 2.00 -1.09
N LYS A 61 7.31 2.62 -1.56
CA LYS A 61 8.15 3.49 -0.72
C LYS A 61 7.43 4.77 -0.31
N ASP A 62 6.71 5.40 -1.24
CA ASP A 62 5.91 6.59 -0.95
C ASP A 62 4.83 6.31 0.11
N LEU A 63 4.14 5.15 0.03
CA LEU A 63 3.21 4.71 1.07
C LEU A 63 3.89 4.53 2.43
N LEU A 64 5.09 3.95 2.46
CA LEU A 64 5.86 3.79 3.71
C LEU A 64 6.26 5.14 4.32
N GLU A 65 6.72 6.07 3.49
CA GLU A 65 7.10 7.42 3.92
C GLU A 65 5.89 8.16 4.48
N LYS A 66 4.74 8.12 3.79
CA LYS A 66 3.48 8.70 4.26
C LYS A 66 2.96 8.03 5.54
N PHE A 67 3.14 6.72 5.70
CA PHE A 67 2.76 5.99 6.91
C PHE A 67 3.58 6.46 8.11
N LYS A 68 4.91 6.59 7.94
CA LYS A 68 5.83 7.09 8.97
C LYS A 68 5.53 8.55 9.33
N ASP A 69 5.38 9.41 8.33
CA ASP A 69 5.02 10.82 8.54
C ASP A 69 3.68 10.96 9.29
N ARG A 70 2.72 10.06 9.03
CA ARG A 70 1.46 10.05 9.77
C ARG A 70 1.63 9.59 11.22
N MET A 71 2.42 8.53 11.47
CA MET A 71 2.75 8.11 12.84
C MET A 71 3.44 9.21 13.65
N ASP A 72 4.36 9.95 13.02
CA ASP A 72 5.08 11.05 13.67
C ASP A 72 4.15 12.22 14.05
N LYS A 73 3.04 12.39 13.32
CA LYS A 73 2.04 13.44 13.55
C LYS A 73 0.91 13.02 14.50
N ASP A 74 0.70 11.73 14.66
CA ASP A 74 -0.47 11.14 15.30
C ASP A 74 -0.06 9.81 15.97
N GLU A 75 0.33 9.86 17.24
CA GLU A 75 0.81 8.69 17.99
C GLU A 75 -0.26 7.60 18.16
N GLU A 76 -1.54 7.94 18.04
CA GLU A 76 -2.66 7.00 18.13
C GLU A 76 -2.97 6.33 16.78
N PHE A 77 -2.39 6.81 15.67
CA PHE A 77 -2.63 6.29 14.33
C PHE A 77 -2.23 4.81 14.18
N ALA A 78 -1.04 4.45 14.66
CA ALA A 78 -0.50 3.11 14.56
C ALA A 78 0.58 2.83 15.62
N SER A 79 0.81 1.56 15.93
CA SER A 79 1.87 1.13 16.84
C SER A 79 3.19 0.82 16.11
N SER A 80 4.27 0.66 16.87
CA SER A 80 5.56 0.20 16.32
C SER A 80 5.46 -1.20 15.70
N VAL A 81 4.56 -2.05 16.20
CA VAL A 81 4.31 -3.38 15.63
C VAL A 81 3.66 -3.26 14.25
N ASP A 82 2.70 -2.34 14.10
CA ASP A 82 2.08 -2.07 12.80
C ASP A 82 3.13 -1.55 11.79
N LEU A 83 4.06 -0.70 12.23
CA LEU A 83 5.16 -0.22 11.38
C LEU A 83 6.09 -1.35 10.94
N GLU A 84 6.47 -2.26 11.84
CA GLU A 84 7.28 -3.42 11.48
C GLU A 84 6.56 -4.31 10.46
N GLU A 85 5.26 -4.56 10.66
CA GLU A 85 4.46 -5.30 9.70
C GLU A 85 4.43 -4.60 8.35
N PHE A 86 4.15 -3.29 8.32
CA PHE A 86 4.10 -2.51 7.10
C PHE A 86 5.43 -2.50 6.34
N ASN A 87 6.57 -2.41 7.05
CA ASN A 87 7.89 -2.54 6.42
C ASN A 87 8.07 -3.90 5.73
N ARG A 88 7.65 -5.00 6.36
CA ARG A 88 7.74 -6.34 5.73
C ARG A 88 6.90 -6.43 4.46
N LEU A 89 5.73 -5.78 4.43
CA LEU A 89 4.88 -5.72 3.25
C LEU A 89 5.53 -4.92 2.10
N VAL A 90 6.19 -3.82 2.43
CA VAL A 90 6.94 -3.00 1.47
C VAL A 90 8.18 -3.74 0.97
N ASP A 91 8.92 -4.43 1.83
CA ASP A 91 10.11 -5.22 1.46
C ASP A 91 9.77 -6.33 0.47
N PHE A 92 8.59 -6.94 0.58
CA PHE A 92 8.11 -7.89 -0.42
C PHE A 92 7.99 -7.28 -1.83
N LEU A 93 7.76 -5.97 -1.94
CA LEU A 93 7.61 -5.26 -3.21
C LEU A 93 8.94 -4.79 -3.81
N LEU A 94 9.97 -4.61 -2.98
CA LEU A 94 11.31 -4.23 -3.40
C LEU A 94 12.06 -5.38 -4.09
#